data_AF-A0A2N5M263-F1
#
_entry.id   AF-A0A2N5M263-F1
#
_cell.length_a   1.000
_cell.length_b   1.000
_cell.length_c   1.000
_cell.angle_alpha   90.00
_cell.angle_beta   90.00
_cell.angle_gamma   90.00
#
_symmetry.space_group_name_H-M   'P 1'
#
loop_
_entity.id
_entity.type
_entity.pdbx_description
1 polymer ?
#
loop_
_entity_poly.entity_id
_entity_poly.type
_entity_poly.pdbx_seq_one_letter_code
_entity_poly.pdbx_strand_id
1 'polypeptide(L)'
;MKDEELFRIVNPRKRGGSASKRGISNEQVCVLVARDRNKTTLSKRVGSGRILMEQIDDTLTSHFKNDTVLISDAHNSYKSYTSTNDVGHVIINGSKKEYVKKGIYHLNNINNYHSRLKKWISRFNGVSTKYLQLYLVWFQFLDNRKMESDLSKKKQMLSWQVFMEHGKRQTS
;
A
#
# COMPACT_ATOMS: atom_id res chain seq x y z
N MET A 1 -7.35 -0.13 2.21
CA MET A 1 -6.56 0.56 3.25
C MET A 1 -5.50 1.40 2.58
N LYS A 2 -5.61 2.72 2.68
CA LYS A 2 -4.70 3.70 2.08
C LYS A 2 -4.06 4.49 3.20
N ASP A 3 -2.75 4.34 3.33
CA ASP A 3 -1.93 5.46 3.75
C ASP A 3 -1.81 6.37 2.53
N GLU A 4 -1.91 7.69 2.73
CA GLU A 4 -1.23 8.62 1.84
C GLU A 4 0.27 8.46 2.04
N GLU A 5 0.85 7.42 1.46
CA GLU A 5 2.26 7.46 1.18
C GLU A 5 2.45 8.14 -0.18
N LEU A 6 2.53 9.47 -0.11
CA LEU A 6 3.18 10.27 -1.14
C LEU A 6 4.57 9.69 -1.35
N PHE A 7 4.73 8.95 -2.44
CA PHE A 7 6.04 8.70 -3.00
C PHE A 7 6.67 10.06 -3.25
N ARG A 8 7.75 10.37 -2.52
CA ARG A 8 8.62 11.51 -2.81
C ARG A 8 9.38 11.22 -4.09
N ILE A 9 8.67 11.18 -5.21
CA ILE A 9 9.24 11.14 -6.54
C ILE A 9 9.09 12.55 -7.04
N VAL A 10 10.17 13.27 -6.86
CA VAL A 10 10.33 14.65 -7.30
C VAL A 10 10.24 14.64 -8.82
N ASN A 11 9.58 15.64 -9.41
CA ASN A 11 9.67 15.87 -10.86
C ASN A 11 11.13 15.79 -11.33
N PRO A 12 11.41 15.27 -12.54
CA PRO A 12 12.75 15.29 -13.10
C PRO A 12 13.21 16.76 -13.22
N ARG A 13 13.99 17.19 -12.23
CA ARG A 13 14.78 18.42 -12.29
C ARG A 13 16.13 18.05 -12.86
N LYS A 14 16.79 18.99 -13.53
CA LYS A 14 18.20 18.85 -13.90
C LYS A 14 18.98 18.56 -12.61
N ARG A 15 19.30 17.29 -12.38
CA ARG A 15 19.98 16.73 -11.19
C ARG A 15 19.08 16.63 -9.95
N GLY A 16 19.20 15.54 -9.20
CA GLY A 16 18.34 15.09 -8.09
C GLY A 16 18.25 16.03 -6.88
N GLY A 17 17.67 17.22 -7.06
CA GLY A 17 17.47 18.20 -5.99
C GLY A 17 16.35 17.81 -5.03
N SER A 18 16.59 18.02 -3.74
CA SER A 18 15.58 17.93 -2.67
C SER A 18 14.45 18.94 -2.88
N ALA A 19 13.22 18.59 -2.47
CA ALA A 19 12.10 19.54 -2.45
C ALA A 19 12.51 20.85 -1.72
N SER A 20 12.17 22.00 -2.30
CA SER A 20 12.49 23.32 -1.74
C SER A 20 11.62 23.63 -0.52
N LYS A 21 10.43 23.04 -0.47
CA LYS A 21 9.45 23.23 0.61
C LYS A 21 9.50 22.06 1.60
N ARG A 22 9.43 22.38 2.90
CA ARG A 22 9.24 21.41 3.98
C ARG A 22 7.77 20.94 3.98
N GLY A 23 7.54 19.65 4.21
CA GLY A 23 6.19 19.06 4.20
C GLY A 23 5.69 18.67 2.80
N ILE A 24 4.46 18.14 2.73
CA ILE A 24 3.81 17.77 1.46
C ILE A 24 3.44 19.06 0.72
N SER A 25 3.93 19.17 -0.51
CA SER A 25 3.75 20.32 -1.41
C SER A 25 3.55 19.84 -2.83
N ASN A 26 3.25 20.77 -3.74
CA ASN A 26 3.04 20.45 -5.16
C ASN A 26 4.33 19.99 -5.89
N GLU A 27 5.48 19.95 -5.19
CA GLU A 27 6.74 19.40 -5.70
C GLU A 27 6.84 17.87 -5.55
N GLN A 28 5.96 17.26 -4.75
CA GLN A 28 5.88 15.81 -4.59
C GLN A 28 4.72 15.25 -5.40
N VAL A 29 4.95 14.12 -6.06
CA VAL A 29 3.91 13.39 -6.79
C VAL A 29 3.09 12.55 -5.81
N CYS A 30 1.77 12.69 -5.86
CA CYS A 30 0.86 11.90 -5.05
C CYS A 30 0.56 10.57 -5.73
N VAL A 31 0.83 9.50 -5.00
CA VAL A 31 0.54 8.13 -5.39
C VAL A 31 -0.35 7.53 -4.32
N LEU A 32 -1.40 6.90 -4.80
CA LEU A 32 -2.47 6.39 -3.99
C LEU A 32 -2.45 4.88 -4.04
N VAL A 33 -2.29 4.25 -2.89
CA VAL A 33 -2.15 2.80 -2.78
C VAL A 33 -3.24 2.22 -1.89
N ALA A 34 -4.07 1.35 -2.44
CA ALA A 34 -5.01 0.57 -1.67
C ALA A 34 -4.63 -0.90 -1.70
N ARG A 35 -4.62 -1.53 -0.52
CA ARG A 35 -4.36 -2.96 -0.38
C ARG A 35 -5.43 -3.62 0.50
N ASP A 36 -5.89 -4.79 0.08
CA ASP A 36 -6.82 -5.63 0.86
C ASP A 36 -6.07 -6.65 1.74
N ARG A 37 -6.80 -7.48 2.49
CA ARG A 37 -6.20 -8.54 3.34
C ARG A 37 -5.56 -9.67 2.53
N ASN A 38 -6.04 -9.90 1.32
CA ASN A 38 -5.51 -10.89 0.37
C ASN A 38 -4.29 -10.38 -0.39
N LYS A 39 -3.82 -9.16 -0.07
CA LYS A 39 -2.69 -8.47 -0.71
C LYS A 39 -2.96 -8.04 -2.16
N THR A 40 -4.21 -8.12 -2.63
CA THR A 40 -4.62 -7.45 -3.87
C THR A 40 -4.34 -5.96 -3.69
N THR A 41 -3.59 -5.40 -4.62
CA THR A 41 -3.10 -4.02 -4.52
C THR A 41 -3.53 -3.21 -5.73
N LEU A 42 -3.95 -1.99 -5.49
CA LEU A 42 -4.12 -0.94 -6.49
C LEU A 42 -3.12 0.15 -6.16
N SER A 43 -2.31 0.57 -7.13
CA SER A 43 -1.43 1.73 -6.98
C SER A 43 -1.54 2.65 -8.19
N LYS A 44 -1.89 3.92 -7.96
CA LYS A 44 -2.15 4.90 -9.02
C LYS A 44 -1.51 6.24 -8.68
N ARG A 45 -0.86 6.87 -9.66
CA ARG A 45 -0.52 8.30 -9.57
C ARG A 45 -1.82 9.10 -9.67
N VAL A 46 -2.09 9.95 -8.68
CA VAL A 46 -3.33 10.73 -8.63
C VAL A 46 -3.13 12.24 -8.75
N GLY A 47 -1.90 12.74 -8.62
CA GLY A 47 -1.61 14.15 -8.84
C GLY A 47 -0.27 14.56 -8.27
N SER A 48 -0.17 15.82 -7.85
CA SER A 48 0.95 16.36 -7.08
C SER A 48 0.40 17.07 -5.84
N GLY A 49 1.15 17.08 -4.74
CA GLY A 49 0.68 17.66 -3.48
C GLY A 49 -0.19 16.72 -2.64
N ARG A 50 -0.96 17.31 -1.73
CA ARG A 50 -1.84 16.57 -0.80
C ARG A 50 -2.97 15.90 -1.58
N ILE A 51 -3.45 14.75 -1.11
CA ILE A 51 -4.59 14.13 -1.76
C ILE A 51 -5.87 14.94 -1.50
N LEU A 52 -6.72 14.99 -2.52
CA LEU A 52 -8.07 15.53 -2.43
C LEU A 52 -9.10 14.39 -2.33
N MET A 53 -10.30 14.71 -1.88
CA MET A 53 -11.38 13.72 -1.72
C MET A 53 -11.80 13.15 -3.07
N GLU A 54 -11.87 13.99 -4.10
CA GLU A 54 -12.26 13.65 -5.48
C GLU A 54 -11.27 12.64 -6.07
N GLN A 55 -9.96 12.81 -5.80
CA GLN A 55 -8.93 11.87 -6.23
C GLN A 55 -9.07 10.49 -5.57
N ILE A 56 -9.57 10.45 -4.33
CA ILE A 56 -9.87 9.20 -3.63
C ILE A 56 -11.07 8.53 -4.29
N ASP A 57 -12.13 9.30 -4.53
CA ASP A 57 -13.39 8.85 -5.12
C ASP A 57 -13.18 8.26 -6.52
N ASP A 58 -12.59 9.04 -7.43
CA ASP A 58 -12.26 8.65 -8.81
C ASP A 58 -11.40 7.38 -8.91
N THR A 59 -10.66 7.07 -7.84
CA THR A 59 -9.70 5.96 -7.83
C THR A 59 -10.22 4.73 -7.08
N LEU A 60 -11.15 4.86 -6.14
CA LEU A 60 -11.57 3.73 -5.30
C LEU A 60 -12.98 3.28 -5.45
N THR A 61 -13.90 4.18 -5.73
CA THR A 61 -15.32 3.89 -5.58
C THR A 61 -15.73 2.72 -6.48
N SER A 62 -15.16 2.63 -7.69
CA SER A 62 -15.36 1.50 -8.61
C SER A 62 -14.77 0.15 -8.14
N HIS A 63 -13.92 0.14 -7.11
CA HIS A 63 -13.26 -1.06 -6.58
C HIS A 63 -13.87 -1.55 -5.26
N PHE A 64 -14.83 -0.81 -4.70
CA PHE A 64 -15.47 -1.16 -3.44
C PHE A 64 -16.66 -2.09 -3.64
N LYS A 65 -16.78 -3.05 -2.73
CA LYS A 65 -18.00 -3.86 -2.54
C LYS A 65 -18.85 -3.19 -1.46
N ASN A 66 -20.15 -3.47 -1.43
CA ASN A 66 -21.11 -2.87 -0.49
C ASN A 66 -20.66 -2.97 0.99
N ASP A 67 -19.99 -4.07 1.38
CA ASP A 67 -19.52 -4.28 2.77
C ASP A 67 -18.05 -3.88 3.00
N THR A 68 -17.53 -2.95 2.20
CA THR A 68 -16.12 -2.53 2.32
C THR A 68 -15.93 -1.58 3.49
N VAL A 69 -14.98 -1.93 4.37
CA VAL A 69 -14.48 -1.03 5.42
C VAL A 69 -13.14 -0.45 5.00
N LEU A 70 -13.07 0.87 4.85
CA LEU A 70 -11.81 1.58 4.65
C LEU A 70 -11.06 1.70 5.98
N ILE A 71 -9.77 1.40 5.94
CA ILE A 71 -8.84 1.63 7.04
C ILE A 71 -7.81 2.65 6.54
N SER A 72 -7.57 3.72 7.27
CA SER A 72 -6.55 4.73 6.92
C SER A 72 -6.00 5.41 8.17
N ASP A 73 -5.02 6.29 7.96
CA ASP A 73 -4.65 7.29 8.95
C ASP A 73 -5.75 8.34 9.17
N ALA A 74 -5.44 9.35 10.00
CA ALA A 74 -6.38 10.40 10.37
C ALA A 74 -6.48 11.57 9.37
N HIS A 75 -6.00 11.42 8.12
CA HIS A 75 -6.05 12.50 7.14
C HIS A 75 -7.49 12.87 6.74
N ASN A 76 -7.76 14.17 6.60
CA ASN A 76 -9.13 14.68 6.45
C ASN A 76 -9.79 14.26 5.13
N SER A 77 -9.03 14.12 4.04
CA SER A 77 -9.58 13.72 2.73
C SER A 77 -10.26 12.34 2.80
N TYR A 78 -9.76 11.41 3.63
CA TYR A 78 -10.39 10.12 3.85
C TYR A 78 -11.69 10.22 4.64
N LYS A 79 -11.72 11.05 5.68
CA LYS A 79 -12.94 11.28 6.48
C LYS A 79 -14.05 11.89 5.63
N SER A 80 -13.72 12.90 4.83
CA SER A 80 -14.65 13.53 3.90
C SER A 80 -15.17 12.51 2.89
N TYR A 81 -14.27 11.74 2.25
CA TYR A 81 -14.64 10.70 1.30
C TYR A 81 -15.61 9.67 1.89
N THR A 82 -15.30 9.12 3.07
CA THR A 82 -16.13 8.08 3.70
C THR A 82 -17.47 8.60 4.18
N SER A 83 -17.51 9.85 4.65
CA SER A 83 -18.77 10.49 5.06
C SER A 83 -19.68 10.78 3.87
N THR A 84 -19.13 11.14 2.71
CA THR A 84 -19.93 11.42 1.51
C THR A 84 -20.44 10.15 0.82
N ASN A 85 -19.65 9.06 0.86
CA ASN A 85 -19.96 7.82 0.15
C ASN A 85 -20.55 6.71 1.03
N ASP A 86 -20.90 7.01 2.28
CA ASP A 86 -21.40 6.04 3.28
C ASP A 86 -20.52 4.77 3.41
N VAL A 87 -19.20 4.96 3.39
CA VAL A 87 -18.23 3.87 3.50
C VAL A 87 -17.79 3.73 4.95
N GLY A 88 -17.87 2.53 5.52
CA GLY A 88 -17.38 2.26 6.86
C GLY A 88 -15.90 2.64 7.02
N HIS A 89 -15.56 3.45 8.03
CA HIS A 89 -14.20 3.99 8.20
C HIS A 89 -13.59 3.64 9.56
N VAL A 90 -12.41 3.03 9.53
CA VAL A 90 -11.59 2.78 10.72
C VAL A 90 -10.31 3.60 10.63
N ILE A 91 -10.21 4.62 11.48
CA ILE A 91 -9.03 5.46 11.61
C ILE A 91 -8.03 4.81 12.58
N ILE A 92 -6.78 4.69 12.15
CA ILE A 92 -5.63 4.31 12.97
C ILE A 92 -4.74 5.53 13.14
N ASN A 93 -4.59 6.03 14.37
CA ASN A 93 -3.85 7.27 14.64
C ASN A 93 -2.50 6.99 15.33
N GLY A 94 -1.46 6.87 14.50
CA GLY A 94 -0.09 6.67 15.00
C GLY A 94 0.41 7.78 15.92
N SER A 95 -0.04 9.03 15.75
CA SER A 95 0.34 10.15 16.63
C SER A 95 -0.22 9.98 18.04
N LYS A 96 -1.34 9.26 18.19
CA LYS A 96 -1.92 8.90 19.49
C LYS A 96 -1.40 7.55 20.01
N LYS A 97 -0.35 6.98 19.40
CA LYS A 97 0.17 5.63 19.67
C LYS A 97 -0.89 4.52 19.52
N GLU A 98 -1.92 4.75 18.70
CA GLU A 98 -2.97 3.78 18.40
C GLU A 98 -2.61 3.09 17.07
N TYR A 99 -2.08 1.86 17.15
CA TYR A 99 -1.62 1.11 15.98
C TYR A 99 -2.56 -0.04 15.57
N VAL A 100 -3.41 -0.48 16.50
CA VAL A 100 -4.38 -1.57 16.31
C VAL A 100 -5.72 -1.16 16.90
N LYS A 101 -6.79 -1.36 16.15
CA LYS A 101 -8.17 -1.09 16.59
C LYS A 101 -9.02 -2.34 16.50
N LYS A 102 -9.83 -2.60 17.53
CA LYS A 102 -10.67 -3.81 17.66
C LYS A 102 -9.87 -5.12 17.45
N GLY A 103 -8.58 -5.14 17.77
CA GLY A 103 -7.68 -6.30 17.62
C GLY A 103 -7.33 -6.72 16.18
N ILE A 104 -8.15 -6.36 15.19
CA ILE A 104 -8.07 -6.89 13.82
C ILE A 104 -7.78 -5.83 12.75
N TYR A 105 -7.85 -4.55 13.10
CA TYR A 105 -7.60 -3.44 12.18
C TYR A 105 -6.25 -2.81 12.45
N HIS A 106 -5.35 -2.86 11.46
CA HIS A 106 -3.99 -2.33 11.55
C HIS A 106 -3.46 -1.97 10.15
N LEU A 107 -2.50 -1.04 10.07
CA LEU A 107 -1.91 -0.57 8.80
C LEU A 107 -0.72 -1.43 8.30
N ASN A 108 -0.39 -2.53 8.97
CA ASN A 108 0.84 -3.29 8.70
C ASN A 108 0.99 -3.76 7.24
N ASN A 109 -0.09 -4.20 6.59
CA ASN A 109 0.00 -4.71 5.22
C ASN A 109 0.36 -3.60 4.22
N ILE A 110 -0.24 -2.43 4.38
CA ILE A 110 -0.01 -1.27 3.51
C ILE A 110 1.38 -0.68 3.79
N ASN A 111 1.76 -0.51 5.06
CA ASN A 111 3.10 -0.06 5.48
C ASN A 111 4.23 -0.96 4.96
N ASN A 112 4.02 -2.27 5.00
CA ASN A 112 4.99 -3.22 4.45
C ASN A 112 5.12 -3.09 2.93
N TYR A 113 4.02 -2.93 2.20
CA TYR A 113 4.07 -2.72 0.74
C TYR A 113 4.83 -1.45 0.39
N HIS A 114 4.49 -0.36 1.08
CA HIS A 114 5.12 0.94 0.98
C HIS A 114 6.63 0.90 1.18
N SER A 115 7.08 0.25 2.26
CA SER A 115 8.51 0.04 2.54
C SER A 115 9.21 -0.69 1.39
N ARG A 116 8.60 -1.75 0.83
CA ARG A 116 9.16 -2.50 -0.29
C ARG A 116 9.21 -1.66 -1.57
N LEU A 117 8.15 -0.91 -1.87
CA LEU A 117 8.09 -0.06 -3.06
C LEU A 117 9.12 1.07 -2.97
N LYS A 118 9.27 1.73 -1.81
CA LYS A 118 10.32 2.73 -1.57
C LYS A 118 11.72 2.17 -1.80
N LYS A 119 12.02 1.00 -1.21
CA LYS A 119 13.30 0.31 -1.37
C LYS A 119 13.57 -0.11 -2.81
N TRP A 120 12.52 -0.43 -3.57
CA TRP A 120 12.67 -0.78 -4.99
C TRP A 120 12.91 0.47 -5.84
N ILE A 121 12.16 1.55 -5.62
CA ILE A 121 12.33 2.81 -6.35
C ILE A 121 13.68 3.46 -6.07
N SER A 122 14.22 3.35 -4.86
CA SER A 122 15.52 3.95 -4.50
C SER A 122 16.71 3.37 -5.27
N ARG A 123 16.53 2.28 -6.01
CA ARG A 123 17.56 1.68 -6.88
C ARG A 123 17.75 2.45 -8.18
N PHE A 124 16.79 3.30 -8.55
CA PHE A 124 16.85 4.12 -9.76
C PHE A 124 17.38 5.52 -9.42
N ASN A 125 18.20 6.10 -10.31
CA ASN A 125 18.76 7.45 -10.18
C ASN A 125 17.75 8.56 -10.52
N GLY A 126 16.50 8.40 -10.06
CA GLY A 126 15.36 9.23 -10.40
C GLY A 126 14.37 8.51 -11.31
N VAL A 127 13.08 8.73 -11.04
CA VAL A 127 11.97 8.21 -11.85
C VAL A 127 11.25 9.43 -12.44
N SER A 128 11.12 9.49 -13.76
CA SER A 128 10.34 10.55 -14.39
C SER A 128 8.85 10.38 -14.07
N THR A 129 8.19 11.47 -13.68
CA THR A 129 6.75 11.51 -13.42
C THR A 129 5.91 10.94 -14.56
N LYS A 130 6.37 11.12 -15.82
CA LYS A 130 5.72 10.56 -17.02
C LYS A 130 5.62 9.03 -16.97
N TYR A 131 6.65 8.37 -16.46
CA TYR A 131 6.74 6.92 -16.43
C TYR A 131 6.39 6.33 -15.07
N LEU A 132 6.14 7.15 -14.04
CA LEU A 132 5.90 6.67 -12.69
C LEU A 132 4.79 5.60 -12.63
N GLN A 133 3.68 5.79 -13.34
CA GLN A 133 2.61 4.80 -13.36
C GLN A 133 3.08 3.44 -13.87
N LEU A 134 3.97 3.40 -14.88
CA LEU A 134 4.56 2.17 -15.39
C LEU A 134 5.48 1.51 -14.35
N TYR A 135 6.24 2.29 -13.60
CA TYR A 135 7.07 1.77 -12.49
C TYR A 135 6.21 1.15 -11.38
N LEU A 136 5.06 1.77 -11.05
CA LEU A 136 4.13 1.21 -10.06
C LEU A 136 3.57 -0.14 -10.52
N VAL A 137 3.15 -0.24 -11.78
CA VAL A 137 2.67 -1.51 -12.38
C VAL A 137 3.77 -2.57 -12.39
N TRP A 138 5.00 -2.19 -12.76
CA TRP A 138 6.13 -3.10 -12.76
C TRP A 138 6.45 -3.61 -11.35
N PHE A 139 6.46 -2.73 -10.36
CA PHE A 139 6.66 -3.14 -8.98
C PHE A 139 5.56 -4.08 -8.50
N GLN A 140 4.30 -3.78 -8.78
CA GLN A 140 3.16 -4.61 -8.41
C GLN A 140 3.30 -6.04 -8.95
N PHE A 141 3.72 -6.17 -10.21
CA PHE A 141 4.01 -7.47 -10.82
C PHE A 141 5.12 -8.24 -10.09
N LEU A 142 6.20 -7.55 -9.70
CA LEU A 142 7.30 -8.16 -8.93
C LEU A 142 6.88 -8.53 -7.50
N ASP A 143 6.07 -7.71 -6.82
CA ASP A 143 5.53 -7.98 -5.48
C ASP A 143 4.68 -9.26 -5.52
N ASN A 144 3.80 -9.38 -6.52
CA ASN A 144 2.92 -10.54 -6.69
C ASN A 144 3.71 -11.84 -6.93
N ARG A 145 4.73 -11.82 -7.81
CA ARG A 145 5.57 -13.01 -8.07
C ARG A 145 6.37 -13.48 -6.86
N LYS A 146 6.92 -12.54 -6.09
CA LYS A 146 7.59 -12.89 -4.83
C LYS A 146 6.62 -13.58 -3.88
N MET A 147 5.39 -13.06 -3.78
CA MET A 147 4.35 -13.67 -2.96
C MET A 147 3.96 -15.07 -3.42
N GLU A 148 3.80 -15.29 -4.72
CA GLU A 148 3.57 -16.65 -5.27
C GLU A 148 4.69 -17.61 -4.89
N SER A 149 5.95 -17.18 -5.03
CA SER A 149 7.09 -18.01 -4.64
C SER A 149 7.14 -18.31 -3.14
N ASP A 150 6.81 -17.34 -2.29
CA ASP A 150 6.79 -17.49 -0.83
C ASP A 150 5.65 -18.43 -0.38
N LEU A 151 4.47 -18.30 -1.01
CA LEU A 151 3.33 -19.18 -0.76
C LEU A 151 3.62 -20.62 -1.21
N SER A 152 4.25 -20.79 -2.36
CA SER A 152 4.69 -22.09 -2.85
C SER A 152 5.65 -22.78 -1.87
N LYS A 153 6.67 -22.05 -1.40
CA LYS A 153 7.62 -22.54 -0.38
C LYS A 153 6.93 -22.92 0.93
N LYS A 154 6.00 -22.10 1.42
CA LYS A 154 5.23 -22.41 2.64
C LYS A 154 4.35 -23.65 2.48
N LYS A 155 3.68 -23.79 1.33
CA LYS A 155 2.86 -24.97 1.03
C LYS A 155 3.72 -26.23 0.97
N GLN A 156 4.89 -26.14 0.34
CA GLN A 156 5.87 -27.23 0.33
C GLN A 156 6.33 -27.57 1.76
N MET A 157 6.67 -26.57 2.58
CA MET A 157 7.07 -26.76 3.98
C MET A 157 5.98 -27.43 4.83
N LEU A 158 4.72 -27.00 4.69
CA LEU A 158 3.59 -27.65 5.37
C LEU A 158 3.41 -29.10 4.92
N SER A 159 3.52 -29.36 3.61
CA SER A 159 3.45 -30.71 3.06
C SER A 159 4.54 -31.61 3.66
N TRP A 160 5.77 -31.10 3.77
CA TRP A 160 6.87 -31.81 4.42
C TRP A 160 6.61 -32.03 5.91
N GLN A 161 6.08 -31.06 6.63
CA GLN A 161 5.76 -31.20 8.04
C GLN A 161 4.70 -32.28 8.29
N VAL A 162 3.61 -32.28 7.53
CA VAL A 162 2.56 -33.31 7.61
C VAL A 162 3.14 -34.70 7.31
N PHE A 163 3.97 -34.81 6.27
CA PHE A 163 4.66 -36.07 5.94
C PHE A 163 5.55 -36.56 7.09
N MET A 164 6.32 -35.67 7.70
CA MET A 164 7.20 -35.99 8.85
C MET A 164 6.43 -36.39 10.11
N GLU A 165 5.23 -35.83 10.34
CA GLU A 165 4.36 -36.21 11.46
C GLU A 165 3.70 -37.58 11.27
N HIS A 166 3.39 -37.97 10.03
CA HIS A 166 2.79 -39.27 9.72
C HIS A 166 3.82 -40.40 9.65
N GLY A 167 5.05 -40.11 9.21
CA GLY A 167 6.16 -41.09 9.20
C GLY A 167 6.61 -41.56 10.59
N LYS A 168 6.33 -40.78 11.65
CA LYS A 168 6.66 -41.15 13.05
C LYS A 168 5.64 -42.06 13.73
N ARG A 169 4.42 -42.23 13.18
CA ARG A 169 3.35 -43.05 13.80
C ARG A 169 3.36 -44.53 13.42
N GLN A 170 4.17 -44.94 12.44
CA GLN A 170 4.26 -46.35 12.00
C GLN A 170 5.48 -47.10 12.55
N THR A 171 6.22 -46.49 13.49
CA THR A 171 7.34 -47.12 14.20
C THR A 171 7.07 -47.07 15.71
N SER A 172 6.07 -47.82 16.16
CA SER A 172 5.85 -48.16 17.58
C SER A 172 5.18 -49.52 17.66
#